data_AF-A0A955JC73-F1
#
_entry.id   AF-A0A955JC73-F1
#
_cell.length_a   1.000
_cell.length_b   1.000
_cell.length_c   1.000
_cell.angle_alpha   90.00
_cell.angle_beta   90.00
_cell.angle_gamma   90.00
#
_symmetry.space_group_name_H-M   'P 1'
#
loop_
_entity.id
_entity.type
_entity.pdbx_description
1 polymer ?
#
loop_
_entity_poly.entity_id
_entity_poly.type
_entity_poly.pdbx_seq_one_letter_code
_entity_poly.pdbx_strand_id
1 'polypeptide(L)'
;MRTDRKDDGIALVIVLSVLTMLLVIATPFLLQARKDRRGAVIAADHGRARAIAESAVDYAKLSLERTHQGLERAGGGAATPFWDDASELTVDAWPADWSALTGSDGTGYRYFGNPRGNLWSIDLRDEQALIDADSAPPFLWAALVGRGTLGRDVTPSDARIDVDDASGFSPDGGELIIDDEIVPYRKIEGGSFVGVSMRRNHAAGAWVLNRLALDLAVHNYKSSATQGLYRGMASPTSLKQVLGWSEQKFDEVQLADIMRPLTVHAQRLSPEGWLAPVRVIGTVDPQAFNPESGGQPVRVNNPDYFNAGTVVRLGSGTDWEYHVVTRVSARGADGVIYLLEPAGRVHAADTSVLQAEMRHPVNVNAASKDVLVMLLEGLEYNPNNSRTSNPNDRVSSEVAQQVAAVIERNRPVRGVRHLVGLLAVMHQVAAGTYEGPIDGVSDAEVSGGGRLVPLSPRMALAIVQNAINANHRALVNSTMPFAYASHDTFRIEAQASVNTQAGEERGRYRLRETFRTAPAEE
;
A
#
# COMPACT_ATOMS: atom_id res chain seq x y z
N MET A 1 -96.02 -37.40 13.76
CA MET A 1 -94.67 -37.35 14.36
C MET A 1 -93.65 -37.06 13.26
N ARG A 2 -93.29 -35.78 13.09
CA ARG A 2 -92.31 -35.34 12.08
C ARG A 2 -91.71 -34.02 12.58
N THR A 3 -90.88 -34.09 13.61
CA THR A 3 -90.25 -32.89 14.22
C THR A 3 -88.74 -33.04 14.50
N ASP A 4 -88.14 -34.23 14.46
CA ASP A 4 -86.71 -34.40 14.83
C ASP A 4 -85.68 -33.91 13.79
N ARG A 5 -86.05 -33.62 12.55
CA ARG A 5 -85.06 -33.21 11.52
C ARG A 5 -84.57 -31.76 11.64
N LYS A 6 -85.25 -30.89 12.40
CA LYS A 6 -84.86 -29.47 12.52
C LYS A 6 -83.77 -29.23 13.56
N ASP A 7 -83.76 -30.00 14.65
CA ASP A 7 -82.82 -29.81 15.76
C ASP A 7 -81.42 -30.34 15.43
N ASP A 8 -81.33 -31.43 14.66
CA ASP A 8 -80.06 -31.95 14.12
C ASP A 8 -79.39 -30.96 13.15
N GLY A 9 -80.17 -30.22 12.37
CA GLY A 9 -79.67 -29.21 11.43
C GLY A 9 -79.08 -27.99 12.14
N ILE A 10 -79.67 -27.56 13.25
CA ILE A 10 -79.18 -26.43 14.06
C ILE A 10 -77.90 -26.82 14.81
N ALA A 11 -77.85 -28.03 15.37
CA ALA A 11 -76.65 -28.54 16.02
C ALA A 11 -75.45 -28.62 15.05
N LEU A 12 -75.68 -29.08 13.82
CA LEU A 12 -74.65 -29.10 12.78
C LEU A 12 -74.15 -27.69 12.44
N VAL A 13 -75.05 -26.70 12.30
CA VAL A 13 -74.69 -25.31 11.99
C VAL A 13 -73.88 -24.68 13.12
N ILE A 14 -74.24 -24.93 14.38
CA ILE A 14 -73.48 -24.44 15.55
C ILE A 14 -72.07 -25.05 15.58
N VAL A 15 -71.96 -26.37 15.40
CA VAL A 15 -70.66 -27.06 15.37
C VAL A 15 -69.78 -26.54 14.23
N LEU A 16 -70.36 -26.35 13.04
CA LEU A 16 -69.63 -25.80 11.89
C LEU A 16 -69.17 -24.35 12.17
N SER A 17 -70.03 -23.54 12.80
CA SER A 17 -69.71 -22.14 13.16
C SER A 17 -68.56 -22.07 14.18
N VAL A 18 -68.61 -22.93 15.22
CA VAL A 18 -67.55 -23.03 16.23
C VAL A 18 -66.24 -23.51 15.60
N LEU A 19 -66.27 -24.53 14.73
CA LEU A 19 -65.09 -25.00 14.01
C LEU A 19 -64.50 -23.92 13.10
N THR A 20 -65.36 -23.16 12.41
CA THR A 20 -64.91 -22.07 11.53
C THR A 20 -64.26 -20.94 12.35
N MET A 21 -64.86 -20.58 13.49
CA MET A 21 -64.30 -19.59 14.41
C MET A 21 -62.95 -20.04 15.01
N LEU A 22 -62.83 -21.32 15.39
CA LEU A 22 -61.57 -21.91 15.84
C LEU A 22 -60.50 -21.88 14.74
N LEU A 23 -60.86 -22.15 13.49
CA LEU A 23 -59.94 -22.11 12.35
C LEU A 23 -59.44 -20.68 12.05
N VAL A 24 -60.34 -19.69 12.14
CA VAL A 24 -59.99 -18.26 12.02
C VAL A 24 -59.04 -17.83 13.13
N ILE A 25 -59.26 -18.28 14.37
CA ILE A 25 -58.37 -17.98 15.51
C ILE A 25 -57.02 -18.72 15.38
N ALA A 26 -56.99 -19.95 14.89
CA ALA A 26 -55.76 -20.74 14.75
C ALA A 26 -54.82 -20.23 13.64
N THR A 27 -55.38 -19.65 12.57
CA THR A 27 -54.62 -19.15 11.41
C THR A 27 -53.48 -18.18 11.76
N PRO A 28 -53.69 -17.10 12.56
CA PRO A 28 -52.60 -16.21 12.95
C PRO A 28 -51.50 -16.90 13.77
N PHE A 29 -51.83 -17.87 14.64
CA PHE A 29 -50.82 -18.64 15.39
C PHE A 29 -49.99 -19.54 14.47
N LEU A 30 -50.61 -20.17 13.47
CA LEU A 30 -49.88 -20.97 12.47
C LEU A 30 -48.95 -20.08 11.61
N LEU A 31 -49.39 -18.88 11.24
CA LEU A 31 -48.57 -17.91 10.51
C LEU A 31 -47.40 -17.40 11.37
N GLN A 32 -47.65 -17.09 12.65
CA GLN A 32 -46.62 -16.68 13.59
C GLN A 32 -45.60 -17.79 13.83
N ALA A 33 -46.03 -19.03 14.10
CA ALA A 33 -45.13 -20.17 14.26
C ALA A 33 -44.30 -20.45 12.99
N ARG A 34 -44.88 -20.25 11.80
CA ARG A 34 -44.14 -20.36 10.52
C ARG A 34 -43.11 -19.25 10.37
N LYS A 35 -43.43 -18.02 10.79
CA LYS A 35 -42.50 -16.88 10.79
C LYS A 35 -41.36 -17.09 11.77
N ASP A 36 -41.66 -17.52 13.00
CA ASP A 36 -40.66 -17.78 14.04
C ASP A 36 -39.75 -18.93 13.65
N ARG A 37 -40.30 -20.01 13.08
CA ARG A 37 -39.50 -21.11 12.51
C ARG A 37 -38.58 -20.62 11.39
N ARG A 38 -39.05 -19.74 10.50
CA ARG A 38 -38.20 -19.17 9.44
C ARG A 38 -37.08 -18.31 10.03
N GLY A 39 -37.40 -17.45 11.00
CA GLY A 39 -36.42 -16.61 11.69
C GLY A 39 -35.36 -17.43 12.42
N ALA A 40 -35.77 -18.47 13.16
CA ALA A 40 -34.85 -19.37 13.86
C ALA A 40 -33.91 -20.11 12.90
N VAL A 41 -34.41 -20.56 11.74
CA VAL A 41 -33.58 -21.23 10.74
C VAL A 41 -32.59 -20.26 10.09
N ILE A 42 -32.99 -19.04 9.74
CA ILE A 42 -32.08 -18.02 9.18
C ILE A 42 -30.98 -17.66 10.21
N ALA A 43 -31.34 -17.47 11.48
CA ALA A 43 -30.37 -17.19 12.53
C ALA A 43 -29.38 -18.35 12.72
N ALA A 44 -29.85 -19.59 12.69
CA ALA A 44 -29.01 -20.78 12.74
C ALA A 44 -28.07 -20.89 11.52
N ASP A 45 -28.58 -20.59 10.31
CA ASP A 45 -27.77 -20.60 9.08
C ASP A 45 -26.69 -19.50 9.08
N HIS A 46 -26.98 -18.31 9.62
CA HIS A 46 -25.96 -17.28 9.86
C HIS A 46 -24.92 -17.68 10.90
N GLY A 47 -25.35 -18.26 12.03
CA GLY A 47 -24.43 -18.77 13.06
C GLY A 47 -23.53 -19.88 12.50
N ARG A 48 -24.08 -20.74 11.64
CA ARG A 48 -23.32 -21.76 10.92
C ARG A 48 -22.31 -21.15 9.93
N ALA A 49 -22.73 -20.17 9.11
CA ALA A 49 -21.83 -19.47 8.20
C ALA A 49 -20.65 -18.82 8.97
N ARG A 50 -20.94 -18.19 10.11
CA ARG A 50 -19.92 -17.62 10.98
C ARG A 50 -18.91 -18.67 11.48
N ALA A 51 -19.38 -19.77 12.06
CA ALA A 51 -18.50 -20.83 12.56
C ALA A 51 -17.61 -21.44 11.46
N ILE A 52 -18.13 -21.55 10.23
CA ILE A 52 -17.36 -22.02 9.08
C ILE A 52 -16.25 -21.02 8.71
N ALA A 53 -16.58 -19.72 8.66
CA ALA A 53 -15.58 -18.69 8.37
C ALA A 53 -14.49 -18.61 9.44
N GLU A 54 -14.86 -18.70 10.73
CA GLU A 54 -13.90 -18.77 11.84
C GLU A 54 -12.99 -20.00 11.72
N SER A 55 -13.56 -21.18 11.45
CA SER A 55 -12.78 -22.41 11.22
C SER A 55 -11.83 -22.32 10.03
N ALA A 56 -12.25 -21.62 8.97
CA ALA A 56 -11.44 -21.39 7.78
C ALA A 56 -10.25 -20.46 8.09
N VAL A 57 -10.45 -19.44 8.93
CA VAL A 57 -9.35 -18.59 9.42
C VAL A 57 -8.37 -19.40 10.28
N ASP A 58 -8.85 -20.19 11.25
CA ASP A 58 -7.98 -21.00 12.11
C ASP A 58 -7.14 -22.00 11.29
N TYR A 59 -7.72 -22.55 10.23
CA TYR A 59 -6.99 -23.42 9.31
C TYR A 59 -5.92 -22.69 8.49
N ALA A 60 -6.23 -21.48 8.02
CA ALA A 60 -5.26 -20.64 7.33
C ALA A 60 -4.08 -20.30 8.27
N LYS A 61 -4.36 -19.92 9.53
CA LYS A 61 -3.34 -19.67 10.55
C LYS A 61 -2.43 -20.88 10.78
N LEU A 62 -3.03 -22.06 10.98
CA LEU A 62 -2.28 -23.31 11.15
C LEU A 62 -1.38 -23.63 9.93
N SER A 63 -1.83 -23.29 8.73
CA SER A 63 -1.05 -23.51 7.50
C SER A 63 0.15 -22.56 7.45
N LEU A 64 -0.05 -21.28 7.76
CA LEU A 64 1.01 -20.26 7.83
C LEU A 64 2.03 -20.54 8.93
N GLU A 65 1.60 -21.09 10.06
CA GLU A 65 2.50 -21.50 11.14
C GLU A 65 3.51 -22.58 10.71
N ARG A 66 3.27 -23.29 9.60
CA ARG A 66 4.19 -24.31 9.06
C ARG A 66 5.24 -23.74 8.11
N THR A 67 5.07 -22.50 7.66
CA THR A 67 5.94 -21.83 6.68
C THR A 67 6.54 -20.54 7.25
N HIS A 68 6.45 -20.32 8.57
CA HIS A 68 7.03 -19.14 9.18
C HIS A 68 8.56 -19.23 9.30
N GLN A 69 9.22 -18.09 9.17
CA GLN A 69 10.67 -17.98 9.02
C GLN A 69 11.47 -18.67 10.14
N GLY A 70 10.97 -18.60 11.38
CA GLY A 70 11.58 -19.24 12.55
C GLY A 70 11.68 -20.77 12.43
N LEU A 71 10.62 -21.43 11.92
CA LEU A 71 10.61 -22.87 11.71
C LEU A 71 11.55 -23.28 10.58
N GLU A 72 11.58 -22.49 9.50
CA GLU A 72 12.45 -22.73 8.33
C GLU A 72 13.92 -22.66 8.70
N ARG A 73 14.30 -21.65 9.50
CA ARG A 73 15.66 -21.54 10.05
C ARG A 73 16.02 -22.73 10.95
N ALA A 74 15.05 -23.31 11.65
CA ALA A 74 15.22 -24.51 12.46
C ALA A 74 15.22 -25.82 11.62
N GLY A 75 15.07 -25.73 10.30
CA GLY A 75 15.08 -26.87 9.37
C GLY A 75 13.75 -27.60 9.23
N GLY A 76 12.63 -27.00 9.65
CA GLY A 76 11.27 -27.49 9.40
C GLY A 76 10.51 -26.56 8.45
N GLY A 77 9.52 -27.08 7.70
CA GLY A 77 8.75 -26.24 6.75
C GLY A 77 9.44 -26.08 5.39
N ALA A 78 9.22 -24.95 4.70
CA ALA A 78 9.89 -24.66 3.44
C ALA A 78 11.36 -24.27 3.69
N ALA A 79 12.23 -24.50 2.70
CA ALA A 79 13.69 -24.36 2.86
C ALA A 79 14.19 -22.98 2.40
N THR A 80 13.45 -21.91 2.72
CA THR A 80 13.55 -20.62 2.06
C THR A 80 13.49 -19.41 3.02
N PRO A 81 14.19 -19.43 4.17
CA PRO A 81 14.01 -18.43 5.25
C PRO A 81 14.40 -16.99 4.91
N PHE A 82 14.95 -16.71 3.73
CA PHE A 82 15.37 -15.38 3.32
C PHE A 82 14.60 -14.85 2.11
N TRP A 83 13.71 -15.65 1.53
CA TRP A 83 12.83 -15.22 0.46
C TRP A 83 11.59 -16.12 0.40
N ASP A 84 10.40 -15.56 0.19
CA ASP A 84 9.23 -16.44 0.09
C ASP A 84 9.09 -17.02 -1.31
N ASP A 85 8.78 -18.31 -1.37
CA ASP A 85 8.21 -18.95 -2.55
C ASP A 85 6.68 -18.84 -2.57
N ALA A 86 6.08 -18.89 -3.76
CA ALA A 86 4.62 -18.86 -3.91
C ALA A 86 3.92 -19.98 -3.10
N SER A 87 4.58 -21.14 -2.94
CA SER A 87 4.07 -22.26 -2.14
C SER A 87 3.96 -21.95 -0.63
N GLU A 88 4.74 -21.02 -0.09
CA GLU A 88 4.64 -20.65 1.34
C GLU A 88 3.37 -19.88 1.67
N LEU A 89 2.82 -19.18 0.67
CA LEU A 89 1.55 -18.47 0.73
C LEU A 89 0.37 -19.38 0.33
N THR A 90 0.60 -20.64 -0.03
CA THR A 90 -0.50 -21.58 -0.32
C THR A 90 -1.00 -22.22 0.97
N VAL A 91 -2.28 -22.03 1.28
CA VAL A 91 -2.97 -22.85 2.26
C VAL A 91 -3.19 -24.22 1.62
N ASP A 92 -2.53 -25.28 2.11
CA ASP A 92 -2.74 -26.64 1.61
C ASP A 92 -4.24 -26.94 1.47
N ALA A 93 -4.63 -27.65 0.42
CA ALA A 93 -6.02 -28.04 0.25
C ALA A 93 -6.47 -28.83 1.49
N TRP A 94 -7.52 -28.33 2.15
CA TRP A 94 -8.28 -29.08 3.15
C TRP A 94 -8.51 -30.51 2.64
N PRO A 95 -8.33 -31.58 3.46
CA PRO A 95 -8.05 -32.92 2.95
C PRO A 95 -8.82 -33.36 1.67
N ALA A 96 -8.04 -33.49 0.60
CA ALA A 96 -8.11 -34.38 -0.58
C ALA A 96 -9.17 -34.27 -1.70
N ASP A 97 -10.33 -33.63 -1.56
CA ASP A 97 -11.38 -33.73 -2.61
C ASP A 97 -11.71 -32.41 -3.39
N TRP A 98 -10.98 -31.30 -3.19
CA TRP A 98 -11.48 -29.96 -3.54
C TRP A 98 -10.42 -29.14 -4.29
N SER A 99 -10.74 -28.72 -5.52
CA SER A 99 -9.83 -28.03 -6.44
C SER A 99 -9.50 -26.60 -5.98
N ALA A 100 -8.20 -26.30 -5.84
CA ALA A 100 -7.71 -24.93 -5.67
C ALA A 100 -7.91 -24.13 -6.98
N LEU A 101 -8.29 -22.85 -6.86
CA LEU A 101 -8.16 -21.88 -7.95
C LEU A 101 -7.04 -20.90 -7.56
N THR A 102 -5.94 -20.96 -8.31
CA THR A 102 -4.90 -19.93 -8.24
C THR A 102 -5.43 -18.67 -8.94
N GLY A 103 -5.49 -17.55 -8.21
CA GLY A 103 -5.80 -16.26 -8.80
C GLY A 103 -4.62 -15.80 -9.66
N SER A 104 -4.85 -15.57 -10.94
CA SER A 104 -3.84 -15.06 -11.89
C SER A 104 -3.55 -13.56 -11.73
N ASP A 105 -4.13 -12.90 -10.71
CA ASP A 105 -4.06 -11.45 -10.48
C ASP A 105 -3.17 -11.05 -9.30
N GLY A 106 -2.49 -12.01 -8.66
CA GLY A 106 -1.59 -11.74 -7.54
C GLY A 106 -2.30 -11.15 -6.32
N THR A 107 -3.62 -11.29 -6.19
CA THR A 107 -4.40 -10.69 -5.09
C THR A 107 -4.71 -11.65 -3.93
N GLY A 108 -4.46 -12.95 -4.12
CA GLY A 108 -4.50 -14.00 -3.08
C GLY A 108 -5.05 -15.34 -3.58
N TYR A 109 -4.90 -16.39 -2.76
CA TYR A 109 -5.36 -17.76 -3.07
C TYR A 109 -6.81 -17.94 -2.67
N ARG A 110 -7.69 -18.42 -3.58
CA ARG A 110 -9.11 -18.68 -3.29
C ARG A 110 -9.45 -20.17 -3.31
N TYR A 111 -9.98 -20.66 -2.20
CA TYR A 111 -10.48 -22.03 -2.05
C TYR A 111 -12.02 -22.03 -2.11
N PHE A 112 -12.65 -23.06 -2.67
CA PHE A 112 -14.12 -23.14 -2.72
C PHE A 112 -14.65 -24.39 -2.03
N GLY A 113 -15.59 -24.15 -1.11
CA GLY A 113 -16.40 -25.17 -0.49
C GLY A 113 -17.50 -25.77 -1.39
N ASN A 114 -18.13 -26.88 -1.02
CA ASN A 114 -19.13 -27.65 -1.78
C ASN A 114 -20.31 -26.77 -2.23
N PRO A 115 -20.61 -26.70 -3.54
CA PRO A 115 -21.65 -25.82 -4.09
C PRO A 115 -23.08 -26.17 -3.63
N ARG A 116 -23.29 -27.34 -3.02
CA ARG A 116 -24.56 -27.75 -2.40
C ARG A 116 -24.40 -27.87 -0.89
N GLY A 117 -24.80 -26.83 -0.17
CA GLY A 117 -24.69 -26.76 1.29
C GLY A 117 -23.81 -25.60 1.71
N ASN A 118 -22.66 -25.88 2.31
CA ASN A 118 -21.78 -24.84 2.84
C ASN A 118 -20.69 -24.48 1.83
N LEU A 119 -20.73 -23.25 1.33
CA LEU A 119 -19.63 -22.64 0.61
C LEU A 119 -18.71 -21.94 1.60
N TRP A 120 -17.41 -22.00 1.36
CA TRP A 120 -16.46 -21.12 2.01
C TRP A 120 -15.29 -20.84 1.08
N SER A 121 -14.62 -19.72 1.34
CA SER A 121 -13.38 -19.32 0.70
C SER A 121 -12.47 -18.64 1.68
N ILE A 122 -11.18 -18.91 1.55
CA ILE A 122 -10.10 -18.17 2.21
C ILE A 122 -9.43 -17.36 1.10
N ASP A 123 -9.04 -16.13 1.41
CA ASP A 123 -8.20 -15.26 0.61
C ASP A 123 -7.04 -14.81 1.51
N LEU A 124 -5.81 -15.12 1.11
CA LEU A 124 -4.60 -14.82 1.87
C LEU A 124 -3.79 -13.78 1.12
N ARG A 125 -3.37 -12.74 1.84
CA ARG A 125 -2.51 -11.69 1.30
C ARG A 125 -1.36 -11.39 2.24
N ASP A 126 -0.14 -11.34 1.71
CA ASP A 126 1.01 -10.83 2.43
C ASP A 126 0.86 -9.31 2.66
N GLU A 127 0.95 -8.87 3.91
CA GLU A 127 0.89 -7.44 4.24
C GLU A 127 2.20 -6.73 3.87
N GLN A 128 3.34 -7.43 3.90
CA GLN A 128 4.63 -6.91 3.46
C GLN A 128 4.68 -6.68 1.95
N ALA A 129 3.78 -7.30 1.18
CA ALA A 129 3.61 -7.07 -0.26
C ALA A 129 2.96 -5.72 -0.62
N LEU A 130 2.49 -4.98 0.39
CA LEU A 130 1.78 -3.71 0.23
C LEU A 130 2.64 -2.52 0.63
N ILE A 131 2.24 -1.35 0.14
CA ILE A 131 2.88 -0.09 0.50
C ILE A 131 2.39 0.29 1.90
N ASP A 132 3.31 0.37 2.85
CA ASP A 132 2.96 0.84 4.18
C ASP A 132 2.73 2.35 4.20
N ALA A 133 1.54 2.77 4.62
CA ALA A 133 1.10 4.15 4.62
C ALA A 133 1.90 5.03 5.59
N ASP A 134 2.48 4.46 6.65
CA ASP A 134 3.15 5.25 7.69
C ASP A 134 4.51 5.76 7.25
N SER A 135 5.21 5.03 6.37
CA SER A 135 6.56 5.41 5.95
C SER A 135 6.68 5.75 4.46
N ALA A 136 5.55 5.81 3.75
CA ALA A 136 5.54 6.10 2.33
C ALA A 136 6.00 7.55 2.09
N PRO A 137 7.04 7.77 1.25
CA PRO A 137 7.53 9.12 0.97
C PRO A 137 6.50 9.90 0.13
N PRO A 138 6.56 11.24 0.14
CA PRO A 138 5.68 12.08 -0.69
C PRO A 138 5.68 11.68 -2.16
N PHE A 139 6.83 11.26 -2.70
CA PHE A 139 6.94 10.85 -4.09
C PHE A 139 6.11 9.60 -4.44
N LEU A 140 6.03 8.64 -3.51
CA LEU A 140 5.23 7.43 -3.67
C LEU A 140 3.75 7.71 -3.43
N TRP A 141 3.42 8.54 -2.44
CA TRP A 141 2.04 9.00 -2.25
C TRP A 141 1.51 9.73 -3.48
N ALA A 142 2.34 10.54 -4.14
CA ALA A 142 1.95 11.26 -5.34
C ALA A 142 1.63 10.32 -6.52
N ALA A 143 2.18 9.10 -6.55
CA ALA A 143 1.78 8.08 -7.52
C ALA A 143 0.32 7.63 -7.33
N LEU A 144 -0.21 7.72 -6.10
CA LEU A 144 -1.58 7.34 -5.77
C LEU A 144 -2.57 8.51 -5.88
N VAL A 145 -2.14 9.71 -5.49
CA VAL A 145 -3.05 10.87 -5.39
C VAL A 145 -2.87 11.90 -6.51
N GLY A 146 -1.82 11.80 -7.33
CA GLY A 146 -1.58 12.71 -8.45
C GLY A 146 -0.14 13.20 -8.55
N ARG A 147 0.49 12.90 -9.68
CA ARG A 147 1.79 13.45 -10.09
C ARG A 147 1.84 13.56 -11.61
N GLY A 148 2.61 14.51 -12.10
CA GLY A 148 2.93 14.68 -13.52
C GLY A 148 4.32 15.28 -13.70
N THR A 149 4.74 15.51 -14.95
CA THR A 149 6.00 16.15 -15.30
C THR A 149 5.79 17.40 -16.13
N LEU A 150 6.69 18.38 -15.98
CA LEU A 150 6.66 19.61 -16.76
C LEU A 150 7.00 19.35 -18.22
N GLY A 151 6.14 19.80 -19.14
CA GLY A 151 6.41 19.69 -20.58
C GLY A 151 7.49 20.65 -21.10
N ARG A 152 7.77 21.74 -20.38
CA ARG A 152 8.74 22.78 -20.73
C ARG A 152 9.32 23.44 -19.48
N ASP A 153 10.39 24.19 -19.67
CA ASP A 153 10.90 25.09 -18.64
C ASP A 153 9.84 26.14 -18.28
N VAL A 154 9.69 26.40 -16.98
CA VAL A 154 8.79 27.42 -16.43
C VAL A 154 9.56 28.38 -15.53
N THR A 155 9.13 29.62 -15.51
CA THR A 155 9.77 30.75 -14.82
C THR A 155 8.76 31.47 -13.93
N PRO A 156 9.18 32.27 -12.94
CA PRO A 156 8.26 33.05 -12.09
C PRO A 156 7.29 33.97 -12.84
N SER A 157 7.61 34.35 -14.09
CA SER A 157 6.72 35.15 -14.93
C SER A 157 5.62 34.35 -15.63
N ASP A 158 5.71 33.02 -15.67
CA ASP A 158 4.69 32.17 -16.28
C ASP A 158 3.44 32.11 -15.37
N ALA A 159 2.28 32.46 -15.92
CA ALA A 159 0.99 32.36 -15.22
C ALA A 159 0.28 31.00 -15.43
N ARG A 160 0.90 30.10 -16.21
CA ARG A 160 0.39 28.78 -16.58
C ARG A 160 1.49 27.73 -16.57
N ILE A 161 1.19 26.56 -16.03
CA ILE A 161 2.07 25.38 -16.03
C ILE A 161 1.37 24.24 -16.76
N ASP A 162 1.99 23.73 -17.81
CA ASP A 162 1.51 22.58 -18.57
C ASP A 162 2.20 21.31 -18.08
N VAL A 163 1.40 20.27 -17.79
CA VAL A 163 1.87 18.94 -17.37
C VAL A 163 1.35 17.86 -18.30
N ASP A 164 1.99 16.71 -18.27
CA ASP A 164 1.55 15.49 -18.98
C ASP A 164 0.24 14.90 -18.41
N ASP A 165 0.07 14.91 -17.08
CA ASP A 165 -1.12 14.44 -16.40
C ASP A 165 -1.49 15.34 -15.20
N ALA A 166 -2.73 15.84 -15.23
CA ALA A 166 -3.33 16.67 -14.17
C ALA A 166 -4.54 15.99 -13.49
N SER A 167 -4.83 14.72 -13.80
CA SER A 167 -6.05 14.02 -13.37
C SER A 167 -6.19 13.83 -11.86
N GLY A 168 -5.07 13.72 -11.14
CA GLY A 168 -5.05 13.59 -9.68
C GLY A 168 -5.15 14.91 -8.89
N PHE A 169 -5.26 16.05 -9.56
CA PHE A 169 -5.25 17.36 -8.90
C PHE A 169 -6.66 17.97 -8.78
N SER A 170 -6.85 18.83 -7.79
CA SER A 170 -8.12 19.53 -7.58
C SER A 170 -8.40 20.51 -8.73
N PRO A 171 -9.57 20.43 -9.40
CA PRO A 171 -9.88 21.32 -10.52
C PRO A 171 -10.07 22.79 -10.09
N ASP A 172 -10.47 23.02 -8.83
CA ASP A 172 -10.87 24.32 -8.29
C ASP A 172 -9.73 25.07 -7.57
N GLY A 173 -8.49 24.59 -7.71
CA GLY A 173 -7.30 25.18 -7.08
C GLY A 173 -6.70 24.31 -5.98
N GLY A 174 -5.48 24.67 -5.58
CA GLY A 174 -4.71 23.95 -4.57
C GLY A 174 -3.23 24.32 -4.60
N GLU A 175 -2.39 23.40 -4.12
CA GLU A 175 -0.93 23.57 -4.09
C GLU A 175 -0.22 22.41 -4.81
N LEU A 176 0.88 22.73 -5.47
CA LEU A 176 1.79 21.79 -6.14
C LEU A 176 3.12 21.77 -5.40
N ILE A 177 3.84 20.66 -5.50
CA ILE A 177 5.26 20.60 -5.13
C ILE A 177 6.07 20.40 -6.40
N ILE A 178 6.98 21.34 -6.69
CA ILE A 178 7.92 21.25 -7.81
C ILE A 178 9.34 21.40 -7.26
N ASP A 179 10.13 20.34 -7.39
CA ASP A 179 11.42 20.16 -6.73
C ASP A 179 11.33 20.30 -5.18
N ASP A 180 11.64 21.48 -4.65
CA ASP A 180 11.60 21.86 -3.23
C ASP A 180 10.72 23.11 -2.97
N GLU A 181 9.89 23.50 -3.93
CA GLU A 181 8.98 24.65 -3.83
C GLU A 181 7.51 24.23 -3.79
N ILE A 182 6.74 24.85 -2.89
CA ILE A 182 5.28 24.77 -2.87
C ILE A 182 4.72 25.91 -3.73
N VAL A 183 4.00 25.55 -4.80
CA VAL A 183 3.46 26.47 -5.80
C VAL A 183 1.92 26.43 -5.74
N PRO A 184 1.24 27.48 -5.26
CA PRO A 184 -0.21 27.56 -5.29
C PRO A 184 -0.72 27.78 -6.73
N TYR A 185 -1.88 27.22 -7.05
CA TYR A 185 -2.60 27.43 -8.32
C TYR A 185 -4.10 27.66 -8.06
N ARG A 186 -4.78 28.33 -8.99
CA ARG A 186 -6.19 28.71 -8.82
C ARG A 186 -7.19 27.74 -9.43
N LYS A 187 -6.85 27.11 -10.55
CA LYS A 187 -7.72 26.17 -11.27
C LYS A 187 -6.93 25.37 -12.30
N ILE A 188 -7.55 24.32 -12.82
CA ILE A 188 -7.05 23.52 -13.94
C ILE A 188 -7.89 23.83 -15.19
N GLU A 189 -7.23 24.21 -16.29
CA GLU A 189 -7.88 24.48 -17.58
C GLU A 189 -7.18 23.76 -18.73
N GLY A 190 -7.83 22.74 -19.28
CA GLY A 190 -7.32 21.99 -20.42
C GLY A 190 -6.02 21.23 -20.10
N GLY A 191 -5.92 20.64 -18.91
CA GLY A 191 -4.75 19.89 -18.47
C GLY A 191 -3.61 20.73 -17.88
N SER A 192 -3.82 22.04 -17.68
CA SER A 192 -2.77 22.93 -17.18
C SER A 192 -3.23 23.72 -15.97
N PHE A 193 -2.29 23.99 -15.07
CA PHE A 193 -2.52 24.81 -13.89
C PHE A 193 -2.47 26.29 -14.26
N VAL A 194 -3.48 27.05 -13.85
CA VAL A 194 -3.62 28.48 -14.15
C VAL A 194 -3.62 29.30 -12.86
N GLY A 195 -3.06 30.51 -12.93
CA GLY A 195 -2.95 31.41 -11.79
C GLY A 195 -1.91 30.94 -10.78
N VAL A 196 -0.84 30.33 -11.29
CA VAL A 196 0.29 29.84 -10.51
C VAL A 196 1.13 31.00 -9.98
N SER A 197 1.78 30.79 -8.82
CA SER A 197 2.72 31.76 -8.25
C SER A 197 4.01 31.06 -7.85
N MET A 198 5.00 31.07 -8.74
CA MET A 198 6.32 30.46 -8.51
C MET A 198 7.36 31.52 -8.09
N ARG A 199 8.36 31.08 -7.35
CA ARG A 199 9.47 31.90 -6.83
C ARG A 199 10.75 31.72 -7.64
N ARG A 200 10.89 30.59 -8.35
CA ARG A 200 12.08 30.29 -9.15
C ARG A 200 11.73 29.55 -10.44
N ASN A 201 12.76 29.31 -11.24
CA ASN A 201 12.66 28.56 -12.48
C ASN A 201 12.67 27.05 -12.18
N HIS A 202 11.89 26.30 -12.96
CA HIS A 202 11.88 24.84 -12.97
C HIS A 202 12.09 24.33 -14.38
N ALA A 203 12.89 23.27 -14.51
CA ALA A 203 13.25 22.71 -15.81
C ALA A 203 12.15 21.77 -16.33
N ALA A 204 12.08 21.62 -17.65
CA ALA A 204 11.29 20.59 -18.30
C ALA A 204 11.64 19.20 -17.73
N GLY A 205 10.63 18.36 -17.54
CA GLY A 205 10.76 17.04 -16.94
C GLY A 205 10.83 17.03 -15.40
N ALA A 206 10.84 18.19 -14.73
CA ALA A 206 10.69 18.22 -13.28
C ALA A 206 9.33 17.64 -12.86
N TRP A 207 9.32 16.94 -11.72
CA TRP A 207 8.08 16.39 -11.18
C TRP A 207 7.22 17.49 -10.58
N VAL A 208 5.93 17.40 -10.86
CA VAL A 208 4.86 18.18 -10.25
C VAL A 208 4.05 17.20 -9.41
N LEU A 209 4.14 17.32 -8.09
CA LEU A 209 3.44 16.45 -7.15
C LEU A 209 2.24 17.19 -6.54
N ASN A 210 1.15 16.48 -6.30
CA ASN A 210 0.05 17.01 -5.50
C ASN A 210 0.51 17.23 -4.06
N ARG A 211 0.29 18.44 -3.50
CA ARG A 211 0.67 18.78 -2.11
C ARG A 211 0.09 17.82 -1.08
N LEU A 212 -1.06 17.22 -1.36
CA LEU A 212 -1.69 16.19 -0.53
C LEU A 212 -0.75 15.01 -0.26
N ALA A 213 0.11 14.65 -1.21
CA ALA A 213 1.06 13.56 -1.04
C ALA A 213 2.05 13.82 0.10
N LEU A 214 2.45 15.08 0.29
CA LEU A 214 3.28 15.48 1.42
C LEU A 214 2.48 15.47 2.72
N ASP A 215 1.21 15.93 2.73
CA ASP A 215 0.37 15.88 3.93
C ASP A 215 0.14 14.45 4.43
N LEU A 216 -0.05 13.52 3.48
CA LEU A 216 -0.14 12.09 3.75
C LEU A 216 1.17 11.53 4.31
N ALA A 217 2.33 11.93 3.78
CA ALA A 217 3.63 11.48 4.29
C ALA A 217 3.93 11.99 5.72
N VAL A 218 3.46 13.19 6.09
CA VAL A 218 3.75 13.81 7.40
C VAL A 218 2.65 13.64 8.44
N HIS A 219 1.58 12.94 8.09
CA HIS A 219 0.40 12.82 8.95
C HIS A 219 0.75 12.29 10.36
N ASN A 220 1.79 11.44 10.48
CA ASN A 220 2.26 10.85 11.72
C ASN A 220 2.59 11.85 12.82
N TYR A 221 2.94 13.09 12.47
CA TYR A 221 3.31 14.12 13.46
C TYR A 221 2.63 15.47 13.22
N LYS A 222 2.08 15.71 12.03
CA LYS A 222 1.31 16.93 11.72
C LYS A 222 -0.17 16.83 12.05
N SER A 223 -0.68 15.64 12.33
CA SER A 223 -2.08 15.46 12.70
C SER A 223 -2.46 16.20 13.97
N SER A 224 -3.62 16.84 13.97
CA SER A 224 -4.21 17.35 15.20
C SER A 224 -4.42 16.24 16.25
N ALA A 225 -4.62 15.00 15.80
CA ALA A 225 -4.76 13.82 16.66
C ALA A 225 -3.43 13.38 17.32
N THR A 226 -2.27 13.79 16.77
CA THR A 226 -0.97 13.38 17.30
C THR A 226 -0.45 14.33 18.38
N GLN A 227 -0.97 15.56 18.45
CA GLN A 227 -0.55 16.58 19.43
C GLN A 227 0.97 16.81 19.44
N GLY A 228 1.62 16.71 18.27
CA GLY A 228 3.07 16.86 18.11
C GLY A 228 3.90 15.61 18.46
N LEU A 229 3.26 14.51 18.86
CA LEU A 229 3.92 13.21 18.98
C LEU A 229 3.98 12.50 17.62
N TYR A 230 4.86 11.51 17.50
CA TYR A 230 4.87 10.61 16.35
C TYR A 230 3.89 9.46 16.59
N ARG A 231 2.85 9.34 15.78
CA ARG A 231 1.89 8.22 15.83
C ARG A 231 1.48 7.78 14.43
N GLY A 232 1.77 6.52 14.13
CA GLY A 232 1.32 5.83 12.92
C GLY A 232 -0.21 5.76 12.77
N MET A 233 -0.66 5.41 11.58
CA MET A 233 -2.07 5.11 11.33
C MET A 233 -2.48 3.83 12.05
N ALA A 234 -3.60 3.90 12.78
CA ALA A 234 -4.20 2.70 13.37
C ALA A 234 -4.82 1.78 12.30
N SER A 235 -5.23 2.33 11.16
CA SER A 235 -5.79 1.59 10.03
C SER A 235 -5.64 2.40 8.74
N PRO A 236 -5.65 1.76 7.55
CA PRO A 236 -5.70 2.50 6.29
C PRO A 236 -6.93 3.43 6.20
N THR A 237 -8.05 3.10 6.87
CA THR A 237 -9.24 3.99 6.88
C THR A 237 -9.01 5.32 7.59
N SER A 238 -7.97 5.42 8.43
CA SER A 238 -7.56 6.68 9.06
C SER A 238 -7.14 7.72 8.02
N LEU A 239 -6.83 7.32 6.78
CA LEU A 239 -6.65 8.23 5.65
C LEU A 239 -7.82 9.19 5.47
N LYS A 240 -9.07 8.76 5.74
CA LYS A 240 -10.25 9.63 5.66
C LYS A 240 -10.13 10.87 6.55
N GLN A 241 -9.43 10.76 7.68
CA GLN A 241 -9.20 11.88 8.59
C GLN A 241 -8.20 12.88 8.01
N VAL A 242 -7.12 12.38 7.39
CA VAL A 242 -6.09 13.21 6.75
C VAL A 242 -6.67 13.88 5.49
N LEU A 243 -7.41 13.13 4.67
CA LEU A 243 -8.11 13.66 3.50
C LEU A 243 -9.18 14.69 3.89
N GLY A 244 -9.77 14.56 5.08
CA GLY A 244 -10.69 15.57 5.62
C GLY A 244 -10.04 16.93 5.90
N TRP A 245 -8.70 17.02 5.95
CA TRP A 245 -7.98 18.31 6.00
C TRP A 245 -7.72 18.89 4.62
N SER A 246 -7.71 18.05 3.59
CA SER A 246 -7.44 18.47 2.23
C SER A 246 -8.69 19.08 1.59
N GLU A 247 -8.52 20.11 0.77
CA GLU A 247 -9.62 20.67 -0.02
C GLU A 247 -10.12 19.70 -1.11
N GLN A 248 -9.28 18.71 -1.46
CA GLN A 248 -9.58 17.69 -2.45
C GLN A 248 -10.54 16.64 -1.89
N LYS A 249 -11.66 16.46 -2.59
CA LYS A 249 -12.65 15.44 -2.26
C LYS A 249 -12.45 14.22 -3.15
N PHE A 250 -12.33 13.06 -2.52
CA PHE A 250 -12.34 11.77 -3.20
C PHE A 250 -13.71 11.13 -3.02
N ASP A 251 -14.24 10.53 -4.09
CA ASP A 251 -15.39 9.65 -3.96
C ASP A 251 -14.99 8.31 -3.31
N GLU A 252 -15.98 7.48 -2.99
CA GLU A 252 -15.74 6.20 -2.32
C GLU A 252 -14.96 5.21 -3.19
N VAL A 253 -15.09 5.28 -4.51
CA VAL A 253 -14.40 4.39 -5.46
C VAL A 253 -12.93 4.80 -5.56
N GLN A 254 -12.66 6.09 -5.78
CA GLN A 254 -11.31 6.64 -5.80
C GLN A 254 -10.57 6.36 -4.49
N LEU A 255 -11.24 6.51 -3.36
CA LEU A 255 -10.64 6.20 -2.07
C LEU A 255 -10.34 4.70 -1.94
N ALA A 256 -11.24 3.82 -2.39
CA ALA A 256 -11.00 2.38 -2.38
C ALA A 256 -9.79 2.01 -3.25
N ASP A 257 -9.63 2.66 -4.41
CA ASP A 257 -8.49 2.46 -5.31
C ASP A 257 -7.17 2.92 -4.68
N ILE A 258 -7.16 4.10 -4.03
CA ILE A 258 -6.00 4.60 -3.27
C ILE A 258 -5.64 3.65 -2.11
N MET A 259 -6.64 3.08 -1.45
CA MET A 259 -6.43 2.20 -0.29
C MET A 259 -6.04 0.76 -0.68
N ARG A 260 -6.35 0.32 -1.91
CA ARG A 260 -6.14 -1.05 -2.38
C ARG A 260 -4.67 -1.53 -2.29
N PRO A 261 -3.64 -0.73 -2.61
CA PRO A 261 -2.24 -1.13 -2.50
C PRO A 261 -1.63 -0.85 -1.11
N LEU A 262 -2.41 -0.38 -0.13
CA LEU A 262 -1.89 0.12 1.14
C LEU A 262 -2.05 -0.86 2.31
N THR A 263 -1.15 -0.73 3.28
CA THR A 263 -1.22 -1.36 4.61
C THR A 263 -0.73 -0.42 5.71
N VAL A 264 -0.94 -0.82 6.96
CA VAL A 264 -0.32 -0.25 8.18
C VAL A 264 0.28 -1.36 9.06
N HIS A 265 0.39 -2.56 8.50
CA HIS A 265 0.77 -3.78 9.21
C HIS A 265 2.10 -4.36 8.71
N ALA A 266 2.75 -3.72 7.73
CA ALA A 266 4.05 -4.16 7.26
C ALA A 266 5.07 -4.03 8.39
N GLN A 267 6.12 -4.85 8.36
CA GLN A 267 7.19 -4.80 9.35
C GLN A 267 8.41 -4.06 8.84
N ARG A 268 9.09 -3.37 9.75
CA ARG A 268 10.42 -2.78 9.53
C ARG A 268 11.49 -3.74 10.02
N LEU A 269 12.71 -3.57 9.53
CA LEU A 269 13.88 -4.30 10.03
C LEU A 269 14.30 -3.86 11.44
N SER A 270 13.87 -2.69 11.90
CA SER A 270 14.13 -2.17 13.24
C SER A 270 12.81 -1.88 13.96
N PRO A 271 12.60 -2.40 15.18
CA PRO A 271 11.40 -2.13 15.96
C PRO A 271 11.30 -0.67 16.40
N GLU A 272 12.41 0.07 16.48
CA GLU A 272 12.38 1.50 16.78
C GLU A 272 11.80 2.32 15.62
N GLY A 273 11.87 1.81 14.39
CA GLY A 273 11.40 2.49 13.19
C GLY A 273 12.28 3.65 12.71
N TRP A 274 13.45 3.86 13.31
CA TRP A 274 14.42 4.90 12.93
C TRP A 274 15.77 4.28 12.58
N LEU A 275 16.46 4.88 11.61
CA LEU A 275 17.83 4.53 11.26
C LEU A 275 18.82 5.03 12.31
N ALA A 276 20.04 4.50 12.24
CA ALA A 276 21.12 4.85 13.15
C ALA A 276 21.32 6.38 13.24
N PRO A 277 21.58 6.91 14.45
CA PRO A 277 21.70 8.34 14.64
C PRO A 277 22.92 8.92 13.94
N VAL A 278 22.70 9.99 13.17
CA VAL A 278 23.73 10.75 12.49
C VAL A 278 24.01 12.02 13.30
N ARG A 279 25.29 12.31 13.55
CA ARG A 279 25.67 13.46 14.37
C ARG A 279 25.44 14.76 13.60
N VAL A 280 24.81 15.71 14.28
CA VAL A 280 24.72 17.09 13.82
C VAL A 280 26.03 17.80 14.18
N ILE A 281 26.77 18.29 13.19
CA ILE A 281 28.12 18.88 13.37
C ILE A 281 28.11 20.42 13.34
N GLY A 282 26.95 21.03 13.18
CA GLY A 282 26.79 22.48 13.24
C GLY A 282 25.50 22.85 13.95
N THR A 283 25.50 23.96 14.67
CA THR A 283 24.31 24.45 15.38
C THR A 283 23.16 24.65 14.39
N VAL A 284 22.00 24.06 14.70
CA VAL A 284 20.76 24.31 13.95
C VAL A 284 20.05 25.47 14.62
N ASP A 285 20.05 26.62 13.95
CA ASP A 285 19.36 27.83 14.41
C ASP A 285 18.07 28.02 13.60
N PRO A 286 16.89 28.12 14.24
CA PRO A 286 15.63 28.43 13.55
C PRO A 286 15.68 29.69 12.67
N GLN A 287 16.53 30.67 13.02
CA GLN A 287 16.69 31.91 12.24
C GLN A 287 17.45 31.70 10.92
N ALA A 288 18.12 30.56 10.76
CA ALA A 288 18.81 30.20 9.52
C ALA A 288 17.87 29.62 8.45
N PHE A 289 16.57 29.46 8.76
CA PHE A 289 15.58 29.02 7.80
C PHE A 289 15.47 29.99 6.62
N ASN A 290 15.67 29.47 5.40
CA ASN A 290 15.44 30.23 4.19
C ASN A 290 14.77 29.35 3.13
N PRO A 291 13.49 29.58 2.78
CA PRO A 291 12.79 28.79 1.76
C PRO A 291 13.41 28.96 0.37
N GLU A 292 14.06 30.09 0.06
CA GLU A 292 14.74 30.30 -1.22
C GLU A 292 16.02 29.46 -1.35
N SER A 293 16.65 29.13 -0.23
CA SER A 293 17.85 28.29 -0.16
C SER A 293 17.53 26.79 0.04
N GLY A 294 16.24 26.43 0.01
CA GLY A 294 15.75 25.06 0.14
C GLY A 294 15.30 24.67 1.55
N GLY A 295 15.29 25.58 2.53
CA GLY A 295 14.72 25.35 3.87
C GLY A 295 15.71 25.53 5.03
N GLN A 296 15.50 24.81 6.13
CA GLN A 296 16.35 24.84 7.33
C GLN A 296 17.61 23.99 7.12
N PRO A 297 18.82 24.56 7.12
CA PRO A 297 20.03 23.76 6.97
C PRO A 297 20.40 23.03 8.27
N VAL A 298 20.76 21.75 8.15
CA VAL A 298 21.31 20.89 9.20
C VAL A 298 22.58 20.25 8.69
N ARG A 299 23.73 20.55 9.31
CA ARG A 299 25.02 19.97 8.92
C ARG A 299 25.23 18.65 9.65
N VAL A 300 25.57 17.61 8.89
CA VAL A 300 25.75 16.24 9.41
C VAL A 300 27.06 15.61 8.94
N ASN A 301 27.59 14.69 9.75
CA ASN A 301 28.82 13.96 9.43
C ASN A 301 28.62 12.74 8.50
N ASN A 302 27.37 12.37 8.22
CA ASN A 302 27.04 11.32 7.25
C ASN A 302 25.66 11.56 6.63
N PRO A 303 25.60 12.08 5.39
CA PRO A 303 24.34 12.35 4.72
C PRO A 303 23.72 11.13 4.00
N ASP A 304 24.38 9.96 3.98
CA ASP A 304 23.97 8.80 3.15
C ASP A 304 22.62 8.17 3.54
N TYR A 305 22.01 8.59 4.65
CA TYR A 305 20.71 8.10 5.12
C TYR A 305 19.56 9.09 4.91
N PHE A 306 19.77 10.14 4.12
CA PHE A 306 18.77 11.16 3.87
C PHE A 306 18.65 11.45 2.39
N ASN A 307 17.42 11.58 1.92
CA ASN A 307 17.13 12.16 0.61
C ASN A 307 15.81 12.96 0.66
N ALA A 308 15.41 13.54 -0.47
CA ALA A 308 14.17 14.31 -0.53
C ALA A 308 12.96 13.43 -0.18
N GLY A 309 12.06 13.94 0.66
CA GLY A 309 10.88 13.23 1.14
C GLY A 309 11.11 12.33 2.37
N THR A 310 12.35 12.16 2.84
CA THR A 310 12.62 11.42 4.09
C THR A 310 12.04 12.19 5.30
N VAL A 311 11.21 11.53 6.10
CA VAL A 311 10.82 12.00 7.43
C VAL A 311 12.00 11.79 8.38
N VAL A 312 12.32 12.79 9.17
CA VAL A 312 13.45 12.77 10.11
C VAL A 312 13.01 13.22 11.50
N ARG A 313 13.68 12.72 12.53
CA ARG A 313 13.65 13.30 13.87
C ARG A 313 14.98 13.98 14.20
N LEU A 314 14.91 15.21 14.69
CA LEU A 314 16.02 16.04 15.12
C LEU A 314 15.92 16.23 16.63
N GLY A 315 16.99 15.96 17.36
CA GLY A 315 16.91 16.03 18.81
C GLY A 315 18.14 15.51 19.55
N SER A 316 18.01 15.45 20.87
CA SER A 316 19.00 14.85 21.76
C SER A 316 18.29 14.10 22.88
N GLY A 317 18.48 12.79 22.96
CA GLY A 317 17.87 11.97 24.01
C GLY A 317 16.35 11.81 23.84
N THR A 318 15.57 12.40 24.74
CA THR A 318 14.10 12.28 24.78
C THR A 318 13.36 13.37 24.00
N ASP A 319 14.08 14.43 23.61
CA ASP A 319 13.53 15.65 23.05
C ASP A 319 13.63 15.63 21.53
N TRP A 320 12.53 15.28 20.86
CA TRP A 320 12.48 15.11 19.41
C TRP A 320 11.57 16.12 18.72
N GLU A 321 12.03 16.65 17.60
CA GLU A 321 11.23 17.37 16.62
C GLU A 321 11.21 16.60 15.30
N TYR A 322 10.08 16.60 14.60
CA TYR A 322 9.90 15.84 13.37
C TYR A 322 9.81 16.78 12.18
N HIS A 323 10.50 16.42 11.10
CA HIS A 323 10.66 17.24 9.91
C HIS A 323 10.67 16.36 8.65
N VAL A 324 10.51 16.99 7.49
CA VAL A 324 10.76 16.35 6.19
C VAL A 324 11.95 16.99 5.52
N VAL A 325 12.80 16.16 4.92
CA VAL A 325 13.92 16.59 4.10
C VAL A 325 13.43 17.03 2.73
N THR A 326 13.77 18.24 2.31
CA THR A 326 13.49 18.75 0.95
C THR A 326 14.65 18.47 0.01
N ARG A 327 15.88 18.55 0.53
CA ARG A 327 17.10 18.47 -0.28
C ARG A 327 18.29 18.03 0.56
N VAL A 328 19.22 17.35 -0.09
CA VAL A 328 20.51 16.97 0.50
C VAL A 328 21.64 17.48 -0.37
N SER A 329 22.59 18.19 0.24
CA SER A 329 23.79 18.69 -0.45
C SER A 329 25.02 18.13 0.25
N ALA A 330 25.70 17.20 -0.40
CA ALA A 330 26.87 16.56 0.18
C ALA A 330 28.08 16.63 -0.75
N ARG A 331 29.27 16.81 -0.17
CA ARG A 331 30.55 16.66 -0.86
C ARG A 331 31.50 15.92 0.08
N GLY A 332 31.75 14.66 -0.22
CA GLY A 332 32.57 13.79 0.64
C GLY A 332 31.76 13.16 1.78
N ALA A 333 32.38 13.06 2.96
CA ALA A 333 31.80 12.42 4.14
C ALA A 333 30.70 13.26 4.80
N ASP A 334 30.85 14.59 4.80
CA ASP A 334 29.90 15.50 5.42
C ASP A 334 28.86 16.02 4.42
N GLY A 335 27.72 16.49 4.93
CA GLY A 335 26.67 17.08 4.12
C GLY A 335 25.77 18.05 4.87
N VAL A 336 24.95 18.75 4.10
CA VAL A 336 23.89 19.64 4.59
C VAL A 336 22.56 19.05 4.16
N ILE A 337 21.70 18.75 5.14
CA ILE A 337 20.31 18.37 4.94
C ILE A 337 19.47 19.63 5.06
N TYR A 338 18.52 19.83 4.15
CA TYR A 338 17.57 20.93 4.23
C TYR A 338 16.21 20.39 4.65
N LEU A 339 15.64 20.96 5.71
CA LEU A 339 14.31 20.61 6.19
C LEU A 339 13.27 21.59 5.63
N LEU A 340 12.08 21.08 5.34
CA LEU A 340 10.99 21.87 4.77
C LEU A 340 10.56 23.05 5.66
N GLU A 341 10.64 22.86 6.96
CA GLU A 341 10.18 23.80 7.97
C GLU A 341 11.33 24.22 8.89
N PRO A 342 11.26 25.40 9.53
CA PRO A 342 12.22 25.81 10.53
C PRO A 342 12.21 24.86 11.72
N ALA A 343 13.37 24.65 12.35
CA ALA A 343 13.44 23.99 13.65
C ALA A 343 12.65 24.81 14.69
N GLY A 344 12.00 24.16 15.64
CA GLY A 344 11.25 24.83 16.72
C GLY A 344 12.18 25.48 17.75
N ARG A 345 13.42 25.00 17.85
CA ARG A 345 14.43 25.51 18.79
C ARG A 345 15.85 25.37 18.24
N VAL A 346 16.80 25.91 19.01
CA VAL A 346 18.22 25.76 18.72
C VAL A 346 18.70 24.37 19.12
N HIS A 347 19.32 23.65 18.18
CA HIS A 347 19.98 22.37 18.45
C HIS A 347 21.50 22.54 18.41
N ALA A 348 22.17 22.13 19.48
CA ALA A 348 23.62 22.28 19.61
C ALA A 348 24.37 21.27 18.74
N ALA A 349 25.49 21.72 18.17
CA ALA A 349 26.44 20.87 17.48
C ALA A 349 26.99 19.77 18.40
N ASP A 350 27.31 18.62 17.82
CA ASP A 350 27.91 17.42 18.41
C ASP A 350 27.10 16.70 19.49
N THR A 351 26.11 17.34 20.10
CA THR A 351 25.20 16.73 21.07
C THR A 351 23.86 16.32 20.46
N SER A 352 23.44 17.00 19.40
CA SER A 352 22.21 16.69 18.67
C SER A 352 22.47 15.65 17.60
N VAL A 353 21.45 14.84 17.33
CA VAL A 353 21.46 13.83 16.27
C VAL A 353 20.25 14.02 15.37
N LEU A 354 20.43 13.61 14.12
CA LEU A 354 19.38 13.50 13.12
C LEU A 354 19.20 12.01 12.80
N GLN A 355 17.96 11.54 12.81
CA GLN A 355 17.64 10.15 12.43
C GLN A 355 16.60 10.16 11.32
N ALA A 356 16.83 9.38 10.28
CA ALA A 356 15.86 9.16 9.24
C ALA A 356 14.87 8.06 9.65
N GLU A 357 13.61 8.24 9.30
CA GLU A 357 12.64 7.18 9.43
C GLU A 357 13.03 5.99 8.55
N MET A 358 13.04 4.80 9.13
CA MET A 358 13.22 3.56 8.38
C MET A 358 11.92 3.26 7.63
N ARG A 359 12.00 3.24 6.29
CA ARG A 359 10.87 2.87 5.44
C ARG A 359 10.59 1.37 5.52
N HIS A 360 9.32 1.00 5.56
CA HIS A 360 8.91 -0.40 5.47
C HIS A 360 9.29 -0.96 4.10
N PRO A 361 10.06 -2.05 4.02
CA PRO A 361 10.36 -2.68 2.76
C PRO A 361 9.13 -3.35 2.15
N VAL A 362 9.08 -3.52 0.83
CA VAL A 362 7.98 -4.23 0.16
C VAL A 362 8.47 -5.58 -0.35
N ASN A 363 7.75 -6.65 -0.02
CA ASN A 363 8.05 -7.99 -0.47
C ASN A 363 7.77 -8.13 -1.98
N VAL A 364 8.83 -8.16 -2.78
CA VAL A 364 8.72 -8.19 -4.25
C VAL A 364 8.22 -9.54 -4.78
N ASN A 365 8.27 -10.60 -3.98
CA ASN A 365 7.82 -11.94 -4.35
C ASN A 365 6.30 -12.10 -4.23
N ALA A 366 5.63 -11.26 -3.44
CA ALA A 366 4.18 -11.28 -3.25
C ALA A 366 3.47 -10.00 -3.74
N ALA A 367 4.20 -8.90 -3.98
CA ALA A 367 3.63 -7.64 -4.48
C ALA A 367 2.86 -7.82 -5.80
N SER A 368 1.79 -7.05 -6.02
CA SER A 368 1.16 -7.03 -7.35
C SER A 368 2.04 -6.26 -8.34
N LYS A 369 1.84 -6.50 -9.64
CA LYS A 369 2.53 -5.74 -10.69
C LYS A 369 2.32 -4.22 -10.54
N ASP A 370 1.11 -3.79 -10.19
CA ASP A 370 0.78 -2.38 -9.95
C ASP A 370 1.63 -1.79 -8.81
N VAL A 371 1.80 -2.52 -7.71
CA VAL A 371 2.67 -2.10 -6.59
C VAL A 371 4.12 -1.99 -7.05
N LEU A 372 4.63 -2.98 -7.78
CA LEU A 372 6.00 -2.94 -8.32
C LEU A 372 6.21 -1.74 -9.24
N VAL A 373 5.26 -1.44 -10.14
CA VAL A 373 5.33 -0.27 -11.03
C VAL A 373 5.38 1.02 -10.22
N MET A 374 4.53 1.18 -9.20
CA MET A 374 4.56 2.37 -8.33
C MET A 374 5.89 2.54 -7.58
N LEU A 375 6.52 1.43 -7.17
CA LEU A 375 7.82 1.46 -6.51
C LEU A 375 8.98 1.81 -7.46
N LEU A 376 8.85 1.48 -8.75
CA LEU A 376 9.92 1.62 -9.73
C LEU A 376 9.84 2.92 -10.53
N GLU A 377 8.63 3.35 -10.90
CA GLU A 377 8.41 4.50 -11.76
C GLU A 377 8.88 5.80 -11.10
N GLY A 378 9.72 6.53 -11.84
CA GLY A 378 10.25 7.82 -11.45
C GLY A 378 11.49 7.77 -10.56
N LEU A 379 11.96 6.57 -10.19
CA LEU A 379 13.25 6.40 -9.49
C LEU A 379 14.37 7.05 -10.30
N GLU A 380 15.25 7.76 -9.60
CA GLU A 380 16.28 8.56 -10.23
C GLU A 380 17.55 8.61 -9.38
N TYR A 381 18.68 8.24 -9.99
CA TYR A 381 19.99 8.23 -9.35
C TYR A 381 20.83 9.42 -9.82
N ASN A 382 21.16 10.31 -8.90
CA ASN A 382 22.08 11.42 -9.09
C ASN A 382 23.04 11.55 -7.89
N PRO A 383 24.29 11.07 -8.00
CA PRO A 383 25.22 11.08 -6.88
C PRO A 383 25.67 12.48 -6.48
N ASN A 384 25.54 13.46 -7.38
CA ASN A 384 25.89 14.85 -7.12
C ASN A 384 24.68 15.69 -6.66
N ASN A 385 23.50 15.09 -6.63
CA ASN A 385 22.21 15.76 -6.46
C ASN A 385 22.11 17.07 -7.27
N SER A 386 22.65 17.06 -8.50
CA SER A 386 22.59 18.23 -9.38
C SER A 386 21.17 18.36 -9.93
N ARG A 387 20.54 19.52 -9.77
CA ARG A 387 19.19 19.81 -10.26
C ARG A 387 18.98 19.58 -11.77
N THR A 388 20.05 19.45 -12.53
CA THR A 388 20.06 19.03 -13.93
C THR A 388 20.33 17.53 -14.01
N SER A 389 19.34 16.70 -13.71
CA SER A 389 19.39 15.31 -14.15
C SER A 389 18.92 15.23 -15.60
N ASN A 390 19.53 14.31 -16.36
CA ASN A 390 19.02 14.00 -17.68
C ASN A 390 17.71 13.22 -17.48
N PRO A 391 16.55 13.68 -17.98
CA PRO A 391 15.29 12.94 -17.85
C PRO A 391 15.39 11.50 -18.37
N ASN A 392 16.32 11.22 -19.30
CA ASN A 392 16.58 9.89 -19.82
C ASN A 392 17.26 8.93 -18.82
N ASP A 393 17.70 9.40 -17.66
CA ASP A 393 18.28 8.56 -16.60
C ASP A 393 17.26 8.18 -15.52
N ARG A 394 16.03 8.69 -15.62
CA ARG A 394 14.90 8.36 -14.75
C ARG A 394 14.20 7.10 -15.24
N VAL A 395 13.77 6.24 -14.31
CA VAL A 395 12.93 5.09 -14.66
C VAL A 395 11.57 5.59 -15.17
N SER A 396 11.31 5.43 -16.47
CA SER A 396 10.03 5.78 -17.09
C SER A 396 8.93 4.77 -16.75
N SER A 397 7.67 5.11 -17.02
CA SER A 397 6.53 4.19 -16.83
C SER A 397 6.71 2.88 -17.59
N GLU A 398 7.18 2.96 -18.85
CA GLU A 398 7.41 1.78 -19.70
C GLU A 398 8.54 0.89 -19.13
N VAL A 399 9.65 1.50 -18.69
CA VAL A 399 10.75 0.75 -18.06
C VAL A 399 10.29 0.12 -16.74
N ALA A 400 9.51 0.85 -15.92
CA ALA A 400 8.96 0.32 -14.68
C ALA A 400 8.05 -0.90 -14.93
N GLN A 401 7.19 -0.86 -15.95
CA GLN A 401 6.33 -1.98 -16.34
C GLN A 401 7.13 -3.20 -16.81
N GLN A 402 8.20 -2.98 -17.59
CA GLN A 402 9.08 -4.06 -18.06
C GLN A 402 9.86 -4.69 -16.89
N VAL A 403 10.44 -3.88 -16.01
CA VAL A 403 11.16 -4.38 -14.82
C VAL A 403 10.21 -5.10 -13.86
N ALA A 404 9.00 -4.56 -13.63
CA ALA A 404 7.99 -5.23 -12.80
C ALA A 404 7.60 -6.60 -13.38
N ALA A 405 7.42 -6.71 -14.70
CA ALA A 405 7.15 -7.98 -15.37
C ALA A 405 8.32 -8.97 -15.27
N VAL A 406 9.57 -8.50 -15.34
CA VAL A 406 10.77 -9.33 -15.13
C VAL A 406 10.79 -9.86 -13.69
N ILE A 407 10.54 -9.00 -12.69
CA ILE A 407 10.49 -9.42 -11.28
C ILE A 407 9.40 -10.47 -11.08
N GLU A 408 8.19 -10.22 -11.54
CA GLU A 408 7.02 -11.09 -11.37
C GLU A 408 7.25 -12.50 -11.95
N ARG A 409 7.85 -12.58 -13.14
CA ARG A 409 8.09 -13.85 -13.82
C ARG A 409 9.27 -14.65 -13.25
N ASN A 410 10.21 -13.98 -12.59
CA ASN A 410 11.40 -14.58 -12.00
C ASN A 410 11.28 -14.78 -10.48
N ARG A 411 10.04 -14.84 -9.97
CA ARG A 411 9.78 -15.20 -8.59
C ARG A 411 10.14 -16.67 -8.33
N PRO A 412 10.78 -17.00 -7.20
CA PRO A 412 11.21 -16.08 -6.15
C PRO A 412 12.53 -15.35 -6.47
N VAL A 413 12.53 -14.03 -6.29
CA VAL A 413 13.75 -13.21 -6.26
C VAL A 413 14.42 -13.40 -4.90
N ARG A 414 15.70 -13.79 -4.90
CA ARG A 414 16.42 -14.31 -3.71
C ARG A 414 17.30 -13.27 -3.02
N GLY A 415 17.01 -12.00 -3.24
CA GLY A 415 17.84 -10.89 -2.76
C GLY A 415 18.38 -9.98 -3.84
N VAL A 416 19.05 -8.92 -3.40
CA VAL A 416 19.58 -7.84 -4.25
C VAL A 416 20.55 -8.36 -5.30
N ARG A 417 21.37 -9.36 -4.98
CA ARG A 417 22.31 -9.94 -5.96
C ARG A 417 21.60 -10.64 -7.11
N HIS A 418 20.48 -11.30 -6.83
CA HIS A 418 19.65 -11.91 -7.87
C HIS A 418 18.99 -10.82 -8.73
N LEU A 419 18.43 -9.78 -8.09
CA LEU A 419 17.86 -8.62 -8.78
C LEU A 419 18.87 -7.95 -9.73
N VAL A 420 20.11 -7.72 -9.28
CA VAL A 420 21.19 -7.16 -10.12
C VAL A 420 21.45 -8.05 -11.34
N GLY A 421 21.44 -9.37 -11.17
CA GLY A 421 21.57 -10.32 -12.28
C GLY A 421 20.45 -10.16 -13.31
N LEU A 422 19.19 -10.10 -12.86
CA LEU A 422 18.02 -9.91 -13.73
C LEU A 422 18.09 -8.59 -14.52
N LEU A 423 18.44 -7.49 -13.86
CA LEU A 423 18.59 -6.19 -14.51
C LEU A 423 19.75 -6.16 -15.52
N ALA A 424 20.85 -6.86 -15.22
CA ALA A 424 21.99 -6.97 -16.14
C ALA A 424 21.63 -7.77 -17.40
N VAL A 425 20.89 -8.88 -17.27
CA VAL A 425 20.41 -9.65 -18.42
C VAL A 425 19.43 -8.83 -19.25
N MET A 426 18.47 -8.14 -18.61
CA MET A 426 17.55 -7.23 -19.30
C MET A 426 18.28 -6.15 -20.11
N HIS A 427 19.35 -5.56 -19.54
CA HIS A 427 20.19 -4.60 -20.27
C HIS A 427 20.89 -5.24 -21.48
N GLN A 428 21.45 -6.44 -21.34
CA GLN A 428 22.13 -7.16 -22.42
C GLN A 428 21.18 -7.52 -23.57
N VAL A 429 19.98 -8.00 -23.25
CA VAL A 429 18.92 -8.29 -24.22
C VAL A 429 18.52 -7.03 -24.97
N ALA A 430 18.21 -5.94 -24.27
CA ALA A 430 17.83 -4.68 -24.91
C ALA A 430 18.95 -4.09 -25.78
N ALA A 431 20.22 -4.39 -25.46
CA ALA A 431 21.39 -4.02 -26.25
C ALA A 431 21.67 -4.97 -27.43
N GLY A 432 20.94 -6.09 -27.56
CA GLY A 432 21.19 -7.12 -28.57
C GLY A 432 22.51 -7.86 -28.38
N THR A 433 23.09 -7.82 -27.17
CA THR A 433 24.35 -8.51 -26.85
C THR A 433 24.14 -9.90 -26.25
N TYR A 434 22.88 -10.27 -26.00
CA TYR A 434 22.45 -11.58 -25.53
C TYR A 434 21.17 -11.99 -26.26
N GLU A 435 21.18 -13.17 -26.89
CA GLU A 435 20.05 -13.73 -27.66
C GLU A 435 19.34 -14.88 -26.90
N GLY A 436 19.46 -14.92 -25.58
CA GLY A 436 18.79 -15.90 -24.73
C GLY A 436 17.60 -15.29 -23.96
N PRO A 437 16.70 -16.12 -23.42
CA PRO A 437 15.62 -15.64 -22.58
C PRO A 437 16.17 -15.03 -21.28
N ILE A 438 15.50 -14.01 -20.74
CA ILE A 438 15.78 -13.43 -19.43
C ILE A 438 15.33 -14.46 -18.39
N ASP A 439 16.23 -15.37 -18.03
CA ASP A 439 16.02 -16.49 -17.10
C ASP A 439 14.73 -17.30 -17.42
N GLY A 440 14.54 -17.62 -18.71
CA GLY A 440 13.39 -18.38 -19.21
C GLY A 440 12.22 -17.54 -19.73
N VAL A 441 12.26 -16.22 -19.61
CA VAL A 441 11.26 -15.30 -20.19
C VAL A 441 11.70 -14.77 -21.55
N SER A 442 10.84 -14.84 -22.56
CA SER A 442 11.14 -14.27 -23.89
C SER A 442 11.00 -12.73 -23.94
N ASP A 443 11.69 -12.09 -24.88
CA ASP A 443 11.63 -10.64 -25.05
C ASP A 443 10.22 -10.14 -25.35
N ALA A 444 9.47 -10.88 -26.18
CA ALA A 444 8.08 -10.59 -26.52
C ALA A 444 7.18 -10.60 -25.29
N GLU A 445 7.51 -11.42 -24.30
CA GLU A 445 6.75 -11.58 -23.07
C GLU A 445 7.01 -10.47 -22.04
N VAL A 446 8.23 -9.93 -21.99
CA VAL A 446 8.60 -8.81 -21.12
C VAL A 446 8.12 -7.48 -21.71
N SER A 447 8.21 -7.33 -23.03
CA SER A 447 7.81 -6.12 -23.74
C SER A 447 6.31 -6.04 -24.07
N GLY A 448 5.53 -7.10 -23.80
CA GLY A 448 4.13 -7.18 -24.22
C GLY A 448 3.95 -7.22 -25.74
N GLY A 449 4.92 -7.76 -26.48
CA GLY A 449 4.98 -7.79 -27.94
C GLY A 449 5.65 -6.57 -28.59
N GLY A 450 6.14 -5.62 -27.78
CA GLY A 450 6.90 -4.45 -28.22
C GLY A 450 8.42 -4.65 -28.29
N ARG A 451 9.17 -3.56 -28.44
CA ARG A 451 10.63 -3.57 -28.30
C ARG A 451 10.98 -3.29 -26.83
N LEU A 452 11.92 -4.04 -26.26
CA LEU A 452 12.45 -3.74 -24.93
C LEU A 452 13.12 -2.36 -24.91
N VAL A 453 12.78 -1.56 -23.89
CA VAL A 453 13.41 -0.25 -23.70
C VAL A 453 14.74 -0.48 -22.99
N PRO A 454 15.86 0.07 -23.52
CA PRO A 454 17.16 -0.09 -22.88
C PRO A 454 17.17 0.49 -21.46
N LEU A 455 17.47 -0.37 -20.48
CA LEU A 455 17.71 0.06 -19.10
C LEU A 455 19.08 0.73 -19.01
N SER A 456 19.11 2.03 -18.70
CA SER A 456 20.40 2.73 -18.52
C SER A 456 21.11 2.28 -17.24
N PRO A 457 22.45 2.34 -17.16
CA PRO A 457 23.17 2.03 -15.92
C PRO A 457 22.71 2.86 -14.72
N ARG A 458 22.28 4.11 -14.94
CA ARG A 458 21.75 4.98 -13.87
C ARG A 458 20.37 4.56 -13.40
N MET A 459 19.49 4.11 -14.30
CA MET A 459 18.21 3.51 -13.93
C MET A 459 18.41 2.24 -13.09
N ALA A 460 19.30 1.36 -13.53
CA ALA A 460 19.63 0.14 -12.78
C ALA A 460 20.19 0.46 -11.38
N LEU A 461 21.09 1.44 -11.27
CA LEU A 461 21.60 1.91 -9.98
C LEU A 461 20.49 2.53 -9.12
N ALA A 462 19.55 3.28 -9.69
CA ALA A 462 18.42 3.83 -8.95
C ALA A 462 17.56 2.73 -8.33
N ILE A 463 17.23 1.69 -9.11
CA ILE A 463 16.44 0.53 -8.65
C ILE A 463 17.17 -0.21 -7.54
N VAL A 464 18.45 -0.56 -7.76
CA VAL A 464 19.25 -1.32 -6.79
C VAL A 464 19.48 -0.53 -5.51
N GLN A 465 19.80 0.76 -5.62
CA GLN A 465 20.03 1.61 -4.46
C GLN A 465 18.74 1.82 -3.67
N ASN A 466 17.59 2.01 -4.34
CA ASN A 466 16.30 2.11 -3.69
C ASN A 466 15.95 0.80 -2.95
N ALA A 467 16.19 -0.34 -3.59
CA ALA A 467 15.96 -1.67 -3.00
C ALA A 467 16.76 -1.90 -1.70
N ILE A 468 18.00 -1.39 -1.62
CA ILE A 468 18.87 -1.52 -0.45
C ILE A 468 18.57 -0.46 0.62
N ASN A 469 18.55 0.81 0.22
CA ASN A 469 18.36 1.96 1.08
C ASN A 469 17.63 3.06 0.31
N ALA A 470 16.30 3.08 0.43
CA ALA A 470 15.45 4.08 -0.19
C ALA A 470 15.66 5.51 0.34
N ASN A 471 16.38 5.69 1.45
CA ASN A 471 16.77 7.02 1.95
C ASN A 471 18.16 7.46 1.45
N HIS A 472 18.80 6.73 0.54
CA HIS A 472 20.16 7.04 0.13
C HIS A 472 20.27 8.40 -0.58
N ARG A 473 21.24 9.25 -0.19
CA ARG A 473 21.39 10.62 -0.70
C ARG A 473 21.48 10.78 -2.21
N ALA A 474 21.96 9.74 -2.90
CA ALA A 474 22.10 9.74 -4.34
C ALA A 474 20.77 9.49 -5.06
N LEU A 475 19.69 9.15 -4.36
CA LEU A 475 18.36 9.01 -4.94
C LEU A 475 17.66 10.37 -4.89
N VAL A 476 17.40 10.96 -6.05
CA VAL A 476 16.65 12.22 -6.16
C VAL A 476 15.18 11.96 -5.81
N ASN A 477 14.62 10.94 -6.45
CA ASN A 477 13.31 10.39 -6.14
C ASN A 477 13.48 8.96 -5.66
N SER A 478 12.82 8.61 -4.56
CA SER A 478 12.82 7.26 -4.02
C SER A 478 11.46 6.86 -3.49
N THR A 479 11.27 5.55 -3.30
CA THR A 479 10.00 4.94 -2.90
C THR A 479 10.20 4.10 -1.64
N MET A 480 9.93 2.80 -1.65
CA MET A 480 10.20 1.90 -0.53
C MET A 480 11.34 0.94 -0.87
N PRO A 481 12.12 0.48 0.13
CA PRO A 481 13.10 -0.58 -0.08
C PRO A 481 12.41 -1.91 -0.40
N PHE A 482 13.19 -2.89 -0.82
CA PHE A 482 12.66 -4.22 -1.16
C PHE A 482 12.95 -5.21 -0.03
N ALA A 483 11.93 -5.99 0.31
CA ALA A 483 12.08 -7.24 1.02
C ALA A 483 11.88 -8.38 0.03
N TYR A 484 12.35 -9.55 0.42
CA TYR A 484 12.20 -10.77 -0.37
C TYR A 484 11.35 -11.80 0.37
N ALA A 485 10.99 -11.51 1.63
CA ALA A 485 10.19 -12.35 2.51
C ALA A 485 9.05 -11.55 3.17
N SER A 486 8.00 -12.24 3.62
CA SER A 486 6.75 -11.68 4.14
C SER A 486 6.87 -11.12 5.56
N HIS A 487 7.98 -11.41 6.24
CA HIS A 487 8.18 -11.11 7.67
C HIS A 487 7.01 -11.57 8.54
N ASP A 488 6.37 -12.69 8.18
CA ASP A 488 5.38 -13.35 9.03
C ASP A 488 4.11 -12.52 9.33
N THR A 489 3.77 -11.48 8.54
CA THR A 489 2.49 -10.75 8.67
C THR A 489 1.57 -10.97 7.47
N PHE A 490 0.38 -11.52 7.72
CA PHE A 490 -0.58 -11.85 6.68
C PHE A 490 -1.98 -11.30 6.99
N ARG A 491 -2.72 -10.96 5.95
CA ARG A 491 -4.16 -10.72 5.98
C ARG A 491 -4.89 -11.98 5.54
N ILE A 492 -5.77 -12.47 6.39
CA ILE A 492 -6.65 -13.60 6.09
C ILE A 492 -8.07 -13.06 5.96
N GLU A 493 -8.69 -13.31 4.82
CA GLU A 493 -10.08 -13.00 4.57
C GLU A 493 -10.85 -14.29 4.28
N ALA A 494 -11.71 -14.69 5.21
CA ALA A 494 -12.56 -15.85 5.06
C ALA A 494 -14.00 -15.42 4.78
N GLN A 495 -14.63 -16.02 3.78
CA GLN A 495 -16.04 -15.87 3.50
C GLN A 495 -16.70 -17.24 3.57
N ALA A 496 -17.91 -17.31 4.12
CA ALA A 496 -18.72 -18.52 4.11
C ALA A 496 -20.16 -18.19 3.74
N SER A 497 -20.80 -19.08 2.99
CA SER A 497 -22.24 -19.05 2.75
C SER A 497 -22.87 -20.41 3.03
N VAL A 498 -24.11 -20.40 3.51
CA VAL A 498 -24.93 -21.59 3.72
C VAL A 498 -26.07 -21.53 2.73
N ASN A 499 -26.10 -22.49 1.82
CA ASN A 499 -27.06 -22.58 0.73
C ASN A 499 -28.04 -23.73 0.97
N THR A 500 -29.27 -23.59 0.45
CA THR A 500 -30.21 -24.71 0.35
C THR A 500 -29.69 -25.77 -0.62
N GLN A 501 -30.32 -26.96 -0.62
CA GLN A 501 -30.08 -27.97 -1.67
C GLN A 501 -30.44 -27.46 -3.08
N ALA A 502 -31.29 -26.43 -3.17
CA ALA A 502 -31.64 -25.76 -4.42
C ALA A 502 -30.64 -24.66 -4.84
N GLY A 503 -29.61 -24.37 -4.03
CA GLY A 503 -28.58 -23.37 -4.31
C GLY A 503 -28.91 -21.95 -3.86
N GLU A 504 -30.03 -21.73 -3.16
CA GLU A 504 -30.39 -20.41 -2.61
C GLU A 504 -29.60 -20.11 -1.33
N GLU A 505 -28.96 -18.94 -1.26
CA GLU A 505 -28.20 -18.49 -0.09
C GLU A 505 -29.14 -18.16 1.09
N ARG A 506 -28.86 -18.73 2.26
CA ARG A 506 -29.65 -18.53 3.49
C ARG A 506 -28.90 -17.78 4.58
N GLY A 507 -27.57 -17.79 4.52
CA GLY A 507 -26.70 -17.09 5.43
C GLY A 507 -25.35 -16.85 4.78
N ARG A 508 -24.77 -15.70 5.04
CA ARG A 508 -23.41 -15.34 4.64
C ARG A 508 -22.70 -14.72 5.82
N TYR A 509 -21.41 -14.99 5.93
CA TYR A 509 -20.53 -14.32 6.87
C TYR A 509 -19.18 -14.07 6.21
N ARG A 510 -18.56 -12.94 6.52
CA ARG A 510 -17.24 -12.54 6.03
C ARG A 510 -16.44 -12.08 7.24
N LEU A 511 -15.27 -12.67 7.40
CA LEU A 511 -14.32 -12.39 8.46
C LEU A 511 -13.01 -11.96 7.81
N ARG A 512 -12.43 -10.87 8.31
CA ARG A 512 -11.11 -10.40 7.92
C ARG A 512 -10.28 -10.23 9.18
N GLU A 513 -9.12 -10.84 9.21
CA GLU A 513 -8.20 -10.80 10.34
C GLU A 513 -6.76 -10.59 9.83
N THR A 514 -6.00 -9.76 10.53
CA THR A 514 -4.55 -9.67 10.33
C THR A 514 -3.89 -10.61 11.33
N PHE A 515 -3.08 -11.53 10.83
CA PHE A 515 -2.42 -12.56 11.61
C PHE A 515 -0.91 -12.44 11.49
N ARG A 516 -0.22 -12.75 12.58
CA ARG A 516 1.24 -12.76 12.66
C ARG A 516 1.70 -14.10 13.23
N THR A 517 2.53 -14.83 12.48
CA THR A 517 2.96 -16.20 12.87
C THR A 517 4.07 -16.20 13.91
N ALA A 518 4.96 -15.20 13.90
CA ALA A 518 6.05 -15.06 14.87
C ALA A 518 6.08 -13.65 15.50
N PRO A 519 6.41 -13.50 16.80
CA PRO A 519 6.71 -12.19 17.37
C PRO A 519 7.89 -11.53 16.63
N ALA A 520 8.00 -10.20 16.70
CA ALA A 520 9.14 -9.49 16.10
C ALA A 520 10.44 -10.07 16.65
N GLU A 521 11.34 -10.54 15.77
CA GLU A 521 12.71 -10.80 16.19
C GLU A 521 13.29 -9.46 16.69
N GLU A 522 13.77 -9.45 17.94
CA GLU A 522 14.45 -8.29 18.58
C GLU A 522 15.85 -8.05 18.01
#